data_AF-A0A7S3JGA6-F1
#
_entry.id   AF-A0A7S3JGA6-F1
#
_cell.length_a   1.000
_cell.length_b   1.000
_cell.length_c   1.000
_cell.angle_alpha   90.00
_cell.angle_beta   90.00
_cell.angle_gamma   90.00
#
_symmetry.space_group_name_H-M   'P 1'
#
loop_
_entity.id
_entity.type
_entity.pdbx_description
1 polymer ?
#
loop_
_entity_poly.entity_id
_entity_poly.type
_entity_poly.pdbx_seq_one_letter_code
_entity_poly.pdbx_strand_id
1 'polypeptide(L)'
;GKALGAHHSAVRVLLGYFLTIPFALGFRMKWINRHLYSIMSGILLQSFLFREGIVHYAVMIVFTKLLMHTIDRKKQPWIIFVFVMAYSSMLLIYEIVYNYRSPAVGFTYYSVILNCKLSTLGFCYKDGAEVKDYYEAHELRCRIVEMPTFVELFSYSC
;
A
#
# COMPACT_ATOMS: atom_id res chain seq x y z
N GLY A 1 -0.46 26.20 -23.37
CA GLY A 1 -0.02 26.14 -21.97
C GLY A 1 -0.30 24.79 -21.32
N LYS A 2 0.46 23.73 -21.65
CA LYS A 2 0.37 22.40 -21.01
C LYS A 2 1.56 22.06 -20.10
N ALA A 3 2.63 22.86 -20.13
CA ALA A 3 3.81 22.68 -19.27
C ALA A 3 3.56 23.02 -17.79
N LEU A 4 2.57 23.89 -17.49
CA LEU A 4 2.22 24.25 -16.10
C LEU A 4 1.65 23.06 -15.30
N GLY A 5 0.92 22.13 -15.94
CA GLY A 5 0.34 20.96 -15.25
C GLY A 5 1.38 19.96 -14.72
N ALA A 6 2.53 19.86 -15.38
CA ALA A 6 3.67 19.05 -14.94
C ALA A 6 4.23 19.56 -13.61
N HIS A 7 4.43 20.88 -13.58
CA HIS A 7 4.93 21.58 -12.41
C HIS A 7 3.99 21.43 -11.21
N HIS A 8 2.67 21.57 -11.40
CA HIS A 8 1.71 21.40 -10.31
C HIS A 8 1.68 19.98 -9.72
N SER A 9 1.91 18.94 -10.54
CA SER A 9 1.91 17.56 -10.05
C SER A 9 3.20 17.23 -9.30
N ALA A 10 4.35 17.63 -9.84
CA ALA A 10 5.64 17.49 -9.16
C ALA A 10 5.69 18.27 -7.83
N VAL A 11 5.15 19.50 -7.80
CA VAL A 11 5.08 20.31 -6.58
C VAL A 11 4.18 19.64 -5.53
N ARG A 12 3.05 19.04 -5.90
CA ARG A 12 2.19 18.29 -4.96
C ARG A 12 2.92 17.08 -4.38
N VAL A 13 3.69 16.36 -5.20
CA VAL A 13 4.51 15.22 -4.73
C VAL A 13 5.59 15.67 -3.76
N LEU A 14 6.33 16.72 -4.10
CA LEU A 14 7.36 17.31 -3.22
C LEU A 14 6.75 17.82 -1.91
N LEU A 15 5.64 18.57 -1.97
CA LEU A 15 4.92 19.01 -0.77
C LEU A 15 4.39 17.83 0.05
N GLY A 16 3.93 16.76 -0.60
CA GLY A 16 3.54 15.52 0.07
C GLY A 16 4.69 14.93 0.89
N TYR A 17 5.90 14.84 0.32
CA TYR A 17 7.09 14.40 1.04
C TYR A 17 7.51 15.32 2.19
N PHE A 18 7.31 16.64 2.07
CA PHE A 18 7.55 17.54 3.20
C PHE A 18 6.50 17.40 4.29
N LEU A 19 5.24 17.15 3.92
CA LEU A 19 4.14 16.96 4.86
C LEU A 19 4.24 15.63 5.61
N THR A 20 4.86 14.59 5.07
CA THR A 20 5.02 13.32 5.81
C THR A 20 5.88 13.48 7.07
N ILE A 21 6.82 14.45 7.12
CA ILE A 21 7.71 14.69 8.27
C ILE A 21 6.94 15.17 9.52
N PRO A 22 6.12 16.24 9.48
CA PRO A 22 5.30 16.62 10.62
C PRO A 22 4.26 15.54 10.95
N PHE A 23 3.74 14.82 9.95
CA PHE A 23 2.83 13.70 10.22
C PHE A 23 3.55 12.57 10.98
N ALA A 24 4.81 12.27 10.68
CA ALA A 24 5.57 11.22 11.38
C ALA A 24 5.86 11.54 12.85
N LEU A 25 5.96 12.82 13.24
CA LEU A 25 6.21 13.22 14.63
C LEU A 25 5.05 12.89 15.59
N GLY A 26 3.83 12.72 15.07
CA GLY A 26 2.64 12.33 15.83
C GLY A 26 2.63 10.87 16.31
N PHE A 27 3.62 10.04 15.94
CA PHE A 27 3.60 8.59 16.22
C PHE A 27 3.77 8.19 17.70
N ARG A 28 3.93 9.14 18.63
CA ARG A 28 4.02 8.88 20.08
C ARG A 28 2.66 8.65 20.77
N MET A 29 1.64 8.24 20.03
CA MET A 29 0.28 8.04 20.54
C MET A 29 0.00 6.59 20.96
N LYS A 30 -1.05 6.40 21.78
CA LYS A 30 -1.58 5.08 22.15
C LYS A 30 -1.98 4.28 20.90
N TRP A 31 -1.99 2.94 21.02
CA TRP A 31 -2.16 2.00 19.90
C TRP A 31 -3.32 2.33 18.95
N ILE A 32 -4.54 2.52 19.47
CA ILE A 32 -5.71 2.81 18.63
C ILE A 32 -5.63 4.18 17.94
N ASN A 33 -5.15 5.20 18.66
CA ASN A 33 -5.00 6.55 18.14
C ASN A 33 -3.93 6.61 17.04
N ARG A 34 -2.89 5.78 17.15
CA ARG A 34 -1.85 5.66 16.12
C ARG A 34 -2.42 5.11 14.82
N HIS A 35 -3.26 4.07 14.88
CA HIS A 35 -3.86 3.49 13.67
C HIS A 35 -4.85 4.45 13.01
N LEU A 36 -5.73 5.09 13.80
CA LEU A 36 -6.65 6.10 13.27
C LEU A 36 -5.91 7.29 12.67
N TYR A 37 -4.86 7.76 13.35
CA TYR A 37 -4.02 8.84 12.85
C TYR A 37 -3.33 8.47 11.53
N SER A 38 -2.75 7.27 11.43
CA SER A 38 -2.10 6.78 10.22
C SER A 38 -3.07 6.65 9.04
N ILE A 39 -4.30 6.18 9.31
CA ILE A 39 -5.36 6.07 8.30
C ILE A 39 -5.79 7.47 7.84
N MET A 40 -6.04 8.39 8.79
CA MET A 40 -6.47 9.75 8.46
C MET A 40 -5.39 10.53 7.69
N SER A 41 -4.14 10.49 8.16
CA SER A 41 -3.03 11.17 7.49
C SER A 41 -2.73 10.54 6.13
N GLY A 42 -2.80 9.21 6.02
CA GLY A 42 -2.60 8.49 4.77
C GLY A 42 -3.69 8.78 3.74
N ILE A 43 -4.97 8.75 4.13
CA ILE A 43 -6.09 9.10 3.26
C ILE A 43 -5.98 10.57 2.81
N LEU A 44 -5.62 11.49 3.71
CA LEU A 44 -5.48 12.90 3.39
C LEU A 44 -4.33 13.14 2.40
N LEU A 45 -3.17 12.51 2.62
CA LEU A 45 -2.03 12.56 1.71
C LEU A 45 -2.37 11.92 0.36
N GLN A 46 -3.00 10.74 0.35
CA GLN A 46 -3.41 10.06 -0.89
C GLN A 46 -4.46 10.85 -1.66
N SER A 47 -5.42 11.49 -0.98
CA SER A 47 -6.43 12.33 -1.61
C SER A 47 -5.81 13.58 -2.24
N PHE A 48 -4.82 14.18 -1.55
CA PHE A 48 -4.07 15.33 -2.05
C PHE A 48 -3.21 15.00 -3.28
N LEU A 49 -2.59 13.81 -3.28
CA LEU A 49 -1.71 13.35 -4.34
C LEU A 49 -2.48 12.81 -5.57
N PHE A 50 -3.47 11.94 -5.36
CA PHE A 50 -4.04 11.09 -6.43
C PHE A 50 -5.50 11.36 -6.78
N ARG A 51 -6.22 12.14 -5.96
CA ARG A 51 -7.68 12.38 -6.11
C ARG A 51 -8.47 11.09 -6.37
N GLU A 52 -8.68 10.75 -7.63
CA GLU A 52 -9.50 9.62 -8.11
C GLU A 52 -8.80 8.26 -7.94
N GLY A 53 -7.47 8.22 -7.86
CA GLY A 53 -6.69 6.97 -7.71
C GLY A 53 -6.86 6.26 -6.36
N ILE A 54 -7.48 6.90 -5.37
CA ILE A 54 -7.65 6.35 -4.02
C ILE A 54 -8.57 5.11 -4.01
N VAL A 55 -9.50 5.02 -4.97
CA VAL A 55 -10.43 3.89 -5.07
C VAL A 55 -9.69 2.61 -5.38
N HIS A 56 -8.74 2.64 -6.32
CA HIS A 56 -7.90 1.49 -6.68
C HIS A 56 -7.08 0.99 -5.49
N TYR A 57 -6.61 1.90 -4.65
CA TYR A 57 -5.91 1.58 -3.40
C TYR A 57 -6.80 0.79 -2.44
N ALA A 58 -8.01 1.31 -2.16
CA ALA A 58 -8.96 0.66 -1.27
C ALA A 58 -9.37 -0.73 -1.81
N VAL A 59 -9.60 -0.85 -3.12
CA VAL A 59 -9.92 -2.11 -3.79
C VAL A 59 -8.81 -3.14 -3.57
N MET A 60 -7.54 -2.78 -3.80
CA MET A 60 -6.43 -3.71 -3.60
C MET A 60 -6.33 -4.20 -2.15
N ILE A 61 -6.48 -3.30 -1.17
CA ILE A 61 -6.43 -3.65 0.26
C ILE A 61 -7.56 -4.62 0.64
N VAL A 62 -8.79 -4.30 0.23
CA VAL A 62 -9.98 -5.13 0.52
C VAL A 62 -9.87 -6.50 -0.14
N PHE A 63 -9.46 -6.55 -1.42
CA PHE A 63 -9.28 -7.83 -2.11
C PHE A 63 -8.15 -8.65 -1.51
N THR A 64 -7.03 -8.04 -1.12
CA THR A 64 -5.97 -8.77 -0.42
C THR A 64 -6.51 -9.36 0.88
N LYS A 65 -7.26 -8.60 1.69
CA LYS A 65 -7.88 -9.13 2.92
C LYS A 65 -8.83 -10.29 2.65
N LEU A 66 -9.63 -10.19 1.60
CA LEU A 66 -10.53 -11.26 1.18
C LEU A 66 -9.75 -12.52 0.78
N LEU A 67 -8.72 -12.38 -0.05
CA LEU A 67 -7.83 -13.48 -0.45
C LEU A 67 -7.12 -14.10 0.76
N MET A 68 -6.73 -13.29 1.75
CA MET A 68 -6.13 -13.80 2.99
C MET A 68 -7.10 -14.63 3.83
N HIS A 69 -8.42 -14.38 3.71
CA HIS A 69 -9.45 -15.10 4.45
C HIS A 69 -9.93 -16.36 3.73
N THR A 70 -9.93 -16.38 2.40
CA THR A 70 -10.51 -17.47 1.61
C THR A 70 -9.52 -18.55 1.21
N ILE A 71 -8.21 -18.25 1.22
CA ILE A 71 -7.18 -19.14 0.68
C ILE A 71 -6.31 -19.73 1.79
N ASP A 72 -5.88 -20.98 1.59
CA ASP A 72 -4.92 -21.64 2.46
C ASP A 72 -3.57 -20.90 2.53
N ARG A 73 -3.05 -20.77 3.75
CA ARG A 73 -1.78 -20.07 4.06
C ARG A 73 -0.58 -20.49 3.19
N LYS A 74 -0.54 -21.75 2.71
CA LYS A 74 0.57 -22.26 1.87
C LYS A 74 0.62 -21.62 0.49
N LYS A 75 -0.54 -21.37 -0.15
CA LYS A 75 -0.66 -20.83 -1.52
C LYS A 75 -0.91 -19.33 -1.55
N GLN A 76 -1.38 -18.79 -0.43
CA GLN A 76 -1.75 -17.40 -0.24
C GLN A 76 -0.73 -16.36 -0.74
N PRO A 77 0.58 -16.42 -0.44
CA PRO A 77 1.51 -15.37 -0.88
C PRO A 77 1.64 -15.28 -2.39
N TRP A 78 1.68 -16.42 -3.09
CA TRP A 78 1.76 -16.44 -4.54
C TRP A 78 0.49 -15.91 -5.19
N ILE A 79 -0.68 -16.24 -4.66
CA ILE A 79 -1.95 -15.76 -5.20
C ILE A 79 -2.10 -14.25 -4.97
N ILE A 80 -1.75 -13.75 -3.77
CA ILE A 80 -1.75 -12.31 -3.48
C ILE A 80 -0.76 -11.61 -4.41
N PHE A 81 0.47 -12.11 -4.57
CA PHE A 81 1.47 -11.53 -5.45
C PHE A 81 0.96 -11.43 -6.90
N VAL A 82 0.40 -12.52 -7.44
CA VAL A 82 -0.14 -12.53 -8.82
C VAL A 82 -1.29 -11.55 -8.96
N PHE A 83 -2.22 -11.50 -8.00
CA PHE A 83 -3.33 -10.54 -8.01
C PHE A 83 -2.83 -9.08 -8.03
N VAL A 84 -1.96 -8.75 -7.08
CA VAL A 84 -1.48 -7.38 -6.88
C VAL A 84 -0.59 -6.91 -8.05
N MET A 85 0.23 -7.81 -8.60
CA MET A 85 0.99 -7.56 -9.84
C MET A 85 0.09 -7.41 -11.06
N ALA A 86 -0.87 -8.31 -11.27
CA ALA A 86 -1.78 -8.24 -12.40
C ALA A 86 -2.61 -6.95 -12.38
N TYR A 87 -3.13 -6.57 -11.21
CA TYR A 87 -3.89 -5.34 -11.04
C TYR A 87 -3.02 -4.10 -11.32
N SER A 88 -1.79 -4.06 -10.79
CA SER A 88 -0.85 -2.97 -11.06
C SER A 88 -0.48 -2.87 -12.54
N SER A 89 -0.31 -4.01 -13.23
CA SER A 89 -0.04 -4.06 -14.67
C SER A 89 -1.22 -3.56 -15.50
N MET A 90 -2.46 -3.92 -15.14
CA MET A 90 -3.66 -3.39 -15.80
C MET A 90 -3.76 -1.87 -15.65
N LEU A 91 -3.45 -1.35 -14.47
CA LEU A 91 -3.44 0.08 -14.20
C LEU A 91 -2.35 0.80 -15.01
N LEU A 92 -1.16 0.22 -15.10
CA LEU A 92 -0.07 0.75 -15.93
C LEU A 92 -0.49 0.79 -17.42
N ILE A 93 -1.11 -0.27 -17.92
CA ILE A 93 -1.61 -0.32 -19.31
C ILE A 93 -2.70 0.73 -19.52
N TYR A 94 -3.65 0.86 -18.60
CA TYR A 94 -4.68 1.90 -18.65
C TYR A 94 -4.05 3.29 -18.70
N GLU A 95 -3.03 3.55 -17.89
CA GLU A 95 -2.34 4.83 -17.88
C GLU A 95 -1.59 5.09 -19.19
N ILE A 96 -0.91 4.08 -19.74
CA ILE A 96 -0.24 4.18 -21.04
C ILE A 96 -1.24 4.44 -22.17
N VAL A 97 -2.42 3.82 -22.16
CA VAL A 97 -3.40 3.96 -23.25
C VAL A 97 -4.14 5.29 -23.17
N TYR A 98 -4.63 5.68 -21.99
CA TYR A 98 -5.51 6.84 -21.82
C TYR A 98 -4.77 8.12 -21.43
N ASN A 99 -3.62 8.01 -20.77
CA ASN A 99 -2.89 9.14 -20.18
C ASN A 99 -1.46 9.32 -20.72
N TYR A 100 -1.10 8.69 -21.85
CA TYR A 100 0.25 8.70 -22.46
C TYR A 100 0.92 10.08 -22.61
N ARG A 101 0.14 11.16 -22.68
CA ARG A 101 0.62 12.55 -22.84
C ARG A 101 0.28 13.45 -21.66
N SER A 102 -0.22 12.90 -20.55
CA SER A 102 -0.51 13.68 -19.36
C SER A 102 0.80 14.01 -18.63
N PRO A 103 1.07 15.28 -18.33
CA PRO A 103 2.23 15.67 -17.54
C PRO A 103 2.08 15.37 -16.04
N ALA A 104 0.99 14.74 -15.61
CA ALA A 104 0.77 14.38 -14.21
C ALA A 104 1.62 13.18 -13.79
N VAL A 105 2.10 13.20 -12.54
CA VAL A 105 2.73 12.01 -11.94
C VAL A 105 1.66 10.95 -11.80
N GLY A 106 1.89 9.82 -12.45
CA GLY A 106 0.95 8.72 -12.53
C GLY A 106 0.63 8.10 -11.18
N PHE A 107 -0.63 7.72 -11.01
CA PHE A 107 -1.06 6.96 -9.84
C PHE A 107 -0.36 5.59 -9.76
N THR A 108 0.17 5.10 -10.89
CA THR A 108 0.92 3.85 -10.99
C THR A 108 2.21 3.83 -10.15
N TYR A 109 2.85 4.98 -9.90
CA TYR A 109 4.10 5.01 -9.11
C TYR A 109 3.86 4.56 -7.67
N TYR A 110 2.72 4.94 -7.09
CA TYR A 110 2.39 4.62 -5.71
C TYR A 110 1.75 3.24 -5.58
N SER A 111 0.99 2.80 -6.58
CA SER A 111 0.46 1.42 -6.60
C SER A 111 1.58 0.37 -6.53
N VAL A 112 2.79 0.67 -7.01
CA VAL A 112 3.97 -0.21 -6.84
C VAL A 112 4.39 -0.33 -5.38
N ILE A 113 4.38 0.76 -4.61
CA ILE A 113 4.72 0.72 -3.18
C ILE A 113 3.68 -0.09 -2.40
N LEU A 114 2.39 0.13 -2.68
CA LEU A 114 1.31 -0.67 -2.11
C LEU A 114 1.48 -2.15 -2.49
N ASN A 115 1.87 -2.41 -3.74
CA ASN A 115 2.08 -3.76 -4.22
C ASN A 115 3.17 -4.49 -3.43
N CYS A 116 4.31 -3.83 -3.21
CA CYS A 116 5.36 -4.37 -2.35
C CYS A 116 4.84 -4.66 -0.94
N LYS A 117 4.15 -3.70 -0.30
CA LYS A 117 3.58 -3.88 1.05
C LYS A 117 2.64 -5.10 1.15
N LEU A 118 1.66 -5.20 0.23
CA LEU A 118 0.66 -6.27 0.24
C LEU A 118 1.25 -7.64 -0.12
N SER A 119 2.21 -7.67 -1.05
CA SER A 119 2.92 -8.90 -1.40
C SER A 119 3.75 -9.40 -0.22
N THR A 120 4.56 -8.53 0.40
CA THR A 120 5.35 -8.87 1.59
C THR A 120 4.47 -9.35 2.74
N LEU A 121 3.31 -8.70 2.97
CA LEU A 121 2.34 -9.14 3.97
C LEU A 121 1.90 -10.61 3.77
N GLY A 122 1.65 -11.01 2.52
CA GLY A 122 1.29 -12.38 2.19
C GLY A 122 2.39 -13.39 2.55
N PHE A 123 3.65 -13.05 2.29
CA PHE A 123 4.80 -13.90 2.66
C PHE A 123 5.00 -13.95 4.17
N CYS A 124 4.98 -12.80 4.85
CA CYS A 124 5.09 -12.72 6.30
C CYS A 124 4.01 -13.51 7.06
N TYR A 125 2.79 -13.54 6.51
CA TYR A 125 1.69 -14.32 7.08
C TYR A 125 1.83 -15.82 6.85
N LYS A 126 2.39 -16.24 5.71
CA LYS A 126 2.76 -17.64 5.49
C LYS A 126 3.85 -18.07 6.49
N ASP A 127 4.90 -17.25 6.65
CA ASP A 127 6.03 -17.58 7.54
C ASP A 127 5.62 -17.70 9.01
N GLY A 128 4.55 -17.03 9.43
CA GLY A 128 3.98 -17.17 10.78
C GLY A 128 3.20 -18.47 11.02
N ALA A 129 2.93 -19.26 9.99
CA ALA A 129 2.26 -20.56 10.09
C ALA A 129 3.22 -21.75 10.07
N GLU A 130 4.43 -21.56 9.55
CA GLU A 130 5.45 -22.60 9.53
C GLU A 130 6.18 -22.61 10.89
N VAL A 131 6.53 -23.80 11.39
CA VAL A 131 7.45 -23.95 12.52
C VAL A 131 8.77 -24.40 11.92
N LYS A 132 9.68 -23.45 11.69
CA LYS A 132 11.05 -23.76 11.25
C LYS A 132 11.95 -23.86 12.48
N ASP A 133 12.79 -24.90 12.51
CA ASP A 133 13.74 -25.14 13.61
C ASP A 133 14.83 -24.06 13.69
N TYR A 134 15.07 -23.35 12.59
CA TYR A 134 16.00 -22.23 12.51
C TYR A 134 15.32 -21.07 11.79
N TYR A 135 15.14 -19.97 12.51
CA TYR A 135 14.78 -18.68 11.93
C TYR A 135 15.94 -17.72 12.12
N GLU A 136 16.19 -16.91 11.09
CA GLU A 136 17.04 -15.74 11.26
C GLU A 136 16.34 -14.70 12.17
N ALA A 137 17.09 -13.93 12.95
CA ALA A 137 16.52 -12.96 13.90
C ALA A 137 15.61 -11.90 13.22
N HIS A 138 15.82 -11.65 11.94
CA HIS A 138 14.96 -10.78 11.14
C HIS A 138 13.61 -11.43 10.81
N GLU A 139 13.59 -12.69 10.36
CA GLU A 139 12.38 -13.41 9.99
C GLU A 139 11.43 -13.60 11.18
N LEU A 140 11.99 -13.88 12.36
CA LEU A 140 11.24 -13.95 13.63
C LEU A 140 10.49 -12.66 13.96
N ARG A 141 11.03 -11.50 13.59
CA ARG A 141 10.39 -10.19 13.83
C ARG A 141 9.32 -9.86 12.80
N CYS A 142 9.49 -10.31 11.57
CA CYS A 142 8.58 -10.01 10.47
C CYS A 142 7.43 -11.02 10.34
N ARG A 143 7.47 -12.16 11.03
CA ARG A 143 6.41 -13.17 10.97
C ARG A 143 5.09 -12.64 11.52
N ILE A 144 3.99 -12.99 10.85
CA ILE A 144 2.64 -12.63 11.25
C ILE A 144 1.89 -13.91 11.59
N VAL A 145 1.68 -14.17 12.88
CA VAL A 145 1.03 -15.39 13.37
C VAL A 145 -0.50 -15.29 13.26
N GLU A 146 -1.02 -14.13 13.67
CA GLU A 146 -2.46 -13.82 13.67
C GLU A 146 -2.83 -12.93 12.49
N MET A 147 -4.03 -13.11 11.96
CA MET A 147 -4.47 -12.32 10.81
C MET A 147 -4.73 -10.87 11.25
N PRO A 148 -4.15 -9.86 10.56
CA PRO A 148 -4.34 -8.47 10.93
C PRO A 148 -5.81 -8.06 10.78
N THR A 149 -6.30 -7.23 11.68
CA THR A 149 -7.63 -6.62 11.57
C THR A 149 -7.70 -5.66 10.38
N PHE A 150 -8.91 -5.29 9.93
CA PHE A 150 -9.05 -4.30 8.86
C PHE A 150 -8.38 -2.96 9.21
N VAL A 151 -8.46 -2.53 10.47
CA VAL A 151 -7.86 -1.28 10.95
C VAL A 151 -6.33 -1.34 10.87
N GLU A 152 -5.73 -2.43 11.30
CA GLU A 152 -4.28 -2.63 11.20
C GLU A 152 -3.81 -2.70 9.75
N LEU A 153 -4.57 -3.40 8.89
CA LEU A 153 -4.26 -3.52 7.48
C LEU A 153 -4.32 -2.17 6.76
N PHE A 154 -5.40 -1.40 6.95
CA PHE A 154 -5.52 -0.06 6.38
C PHE A 154 -4.43 0.87 6.91
N SER A 155 -4.16 0.85 8.21
CA SER A 155 -3.08 1.64 8.81
C SER A 155 -1.70 1.27 8.27
N TYR A 156 -1.45 0.01 7.92
CA TYR A 156 -0.19 -0.45 7.33
C TYR A 156 -0.05 -0.04 5.86
N SER A 157 -1.16 -0.08 5.12
CA SER A 157 -1.19 0.21 3.68
C SER A 157 -1.21 1.72 3.36
N CYS A 158 -1.74 2.53 4.27
CA CYS A 158 -1.74 4.00 4.21
C CYS A 158 -0.36 4.64 4.37
#